data_AF-A0AAV7I8U4-F1
#
_entry.id   AF-A0AAV7I8U4-F1
#
_cell.length_a   1.000
_cell.length_b   1.000
_cell.length_c   1.000
_cell.angle_alpha   90.00
_cell.angle_beta   90.00
_cell.angle_gamma   90.00
#
_symmetry.space_group_name_H-M   'P 1'
#
loop_
_entity.id
_entity.type
_entity.pdbx_description
1 polymer ?
#
loop_
_entity_poly.entity_id
_entity_poly.type
_entity_poly.pdbx_seq_one_letter_code
_entity_poly.pdbx_strand_id
1 'polypeptide(L)'
;MVKMTANQNQILYDKLSDLMISTLEFIVGEDEYALKKVNSWDARISERCLVNLAKLGMPFKYIVTSVITSKKDGYEKLNVFSTCFWNKDTDFKCTVKWENKTVMCILSIYALALN
;
A
#
# COMPACT_ATOMS: atom_id res chain seq x y z
N MET A 1 17.12 15.35 14.63
CA MET A 1 16.02 14.64 13.96
C MET A 1 15.59 15.48 12.77
N VAL A 2 15.72 14.97 11.54
CA VAL A 2 15.42 15.76 10.33
C VAL A 2 13.91 15.76 10.10
N LYS A 3 13.26 16.90 10.30
CA LYS A 3 11.85 17.06 9.95
C LYS A 3 11.73 17.17 8.42
N MET A 4 10.86 16.38 7.82
CA MET A 4 10.57 16.49 6.39
C MET A 4 9.67 17.70 6.15
N THR A 5 10.00 18.51 5.14
CA THR A 5 9.14 19.62 4.71
C THR A 5 7.87 19.07 4.03
N ALA A 6 6.78 19.85 4.01
CA ALA A 6 5.53 19.45 3.37
C ALA A 6 5.72 19.02 1.89
N ASN A 7 6.63 19.67 1.18
CA ASN A 7 6.96 19.34 -0.21
C ASN A 7 7.65 17.96 -0.33
N GLN A 8 8.56 17.62 0.59
CA GLN A 8 9.22 16.32 0.61
C GLN A 8 8.25 15.18 0.94
N ASN A 9 7.28 15.44 1.83
CA ASN A 9 6.22 14.49 2.13
C ASN A 9 5.33 14.20 0.92
N GLN A 10 5.01 15.22 0.12
CA GLN A 10 4.24 15.04 -1.11
C GLN A 10 5.01 14.22 -2.15
N ILE A 11 6.29 14.55 -2.39
CA ILE A 11 7.13 13.79 -3.33
C ILE A 11 7.26 12.32 -2.89
N LEU A 12 7.40 12.07 -1.59
CA LEU A 12 7.44 10.72 -1.05
C LEU A 12 6.09 10.01 -1.23
N TYR A 13 4.98 10.71 -1.00
CA TYR A 13 3.63 10.17 -1.25
C TYR A 13 3.49 9.69 -2.69
N ASP A 14 3.83 10.54 -3.66
CA ASP A 14 3.67 10.26 -5.09
C ASP A 14 4.53 9.04 -5.48
N LYS A 15 5.80 9.02 -5.03
CA LYS A 15 6.71 7.90 -5.27
C LYS A 15 6.21 6.57 -4.69
N LEU A 16 5.64 6.60 -3.49
CA LEU A 16 5.08 5.40 -2.85
C LEU A 16 3.79 4.97 -3.54
N SER A 17 2.93 5.91 -3.89
CA SER A 17 1.68 5.66 -4.62
C SER A 17 1.95 4.97 -5.95
N ASP A 18 2.89 5.48 -6.75
CA ASP A 18 3.27 4.89 -8.05
C ASP A 18 3.83 3.47 -7.90
N LEU A 19 4.68 3.25 -6.89
CA LEU A 19 5.22 1.92 -6.57
C LEU A 19 4.10 0.94 -6.19
N MET A 20 3.13 1.38 -5.39
CA MET A 20 2.00 0.57 -4.94
C MET A 20 1.08 0.22 -6.11
N ILE A 21 0.69 1.20 -6.93
CA ILE A 21 -0.19 1.00 -8.10
C ILE A 21 0.47 0.07 -9.11
N SER A 22 1.72 0.32 -9.49
CA SER A 22 2.45 -0.55 -10.43
C SER A 22 2.63 -1.99 -9.92
N THR A 23 2.77 -2.17 -8.60
CA THR A 23 2.83 -3.51 -7.99
C THR A 23 1.50 -4.24 -8.08
N LEU A 24 0.38 -3.53 -7.85
CA LEU A 24 -0.97 -4.09 -7.93
C LEU A 24 -1.33 -4.46 -9.38
N GLU A 25 -1.02 -3.59 -10.33
CA GLU A 25 -1.22 -3.85 -11.77
C GLU A 25 -0.41 -5.06 -12.23
N PHE A 26 0.85 -5.19 -11.81
CA PHE A 26 1.71 -6.31 -12.20
C PHE A 26 1.23 -7.67 -11.64
N ILE A 27 0.63 -7.69 -10.44
CA ILE A 27 0.26 -8.94 -9.77
C ILE A 27 -1.17 -9.37 -10.07
N VAL A 28 -2.10 -8.41 -10.12
CA VAL A 28 -3.55 -8.66 -10.18
C VAL A 28 -4.19 -8.10 -11.46
N GLY A 29 -3.49 -7.25 -12.22
CA GLY A 29 -4.03 -6.41 -13.31
C GLY A 29 -5.16 -7.02 -14.12
N GLU A 30 -4.85 -8.05 -14.89
CA GLU A 30 -5.79 -8.71 -15.81
C GLU A 30 -6.52 -9.90 -15.19
N ASP A 31 -6.22 -10.21 -13.93
CA ASP A 31 -6.67 -11.41 -13.24
C ASP A 31 -8.09 -11.23 -12.68
N GLU A 32 -8.97 -12.20 -12.94
CA GLU A 32 -10.30 -12.22 -12.34
C GLU A 32 -10.26 -12.71 -10.89
N TYR A 33 -11.15 -12.17 -10.06
CA TYR A 33 -11.25 -12.55 -8.65
C TYR A 33 -11.49 -14.05 -8.48
N ALA A 34 -10.56 -14.71 -7.80
CA ALA A 34 -10.70 -16.07 -7.34
C ALA A 34 -10.16 -16.18 -5.91
N LEU A 35 -11.00 -16.66 -4.98
CA LEU A 35 -10.64 -16.78 -3.56
C LEU A 35 -9.34 -17.56 -3.34
N LYS A 36 -9.09 -18.59 -4.17
CA LYS A 36 -7.87 -19.41 -4.14
C LYS A 36 -6.59 -18.63 -4.47
N LYS A 37 -6.69 -17.54 -5.24
CA LYS A 37 -5.55 -16.70 -5.65
C LYS A 37 -5.23 -15.61 -4.63
N VAL A 38 -6.20 -15.19 -3.81
CA VAL A 38 -6.08 -14.04 -2.89
C VAL A 38 -4.85 -14.13 -1.99
N ASN A 39 -4.63 -15.27 -1.32
CA ASN A 39 -3.47 -15.44 -0.43
C ASN A 39 -2.13 -15.38 -1.20
N SER A 40 -2.10 -15.87 -2.44
CA SER A 40 -0.91 -15.79 -3.28
C SER A 40 -0.63 -14.36 -3.74
N TRP A 41 -1.67 -13.62 -4.12
CA TRP A 41 -1.52 -12.20 -4.45
C TRP A 41 -1.05 -11.40 -3.25
N ASP A 42 -1.65 -11.59 -2.07
CA ASP A 42 -1.31 -10.87 -0.84
C ASP A 42 0.17 -11.05 -0.46
N ALA A 43 0.66 -12.29 -0.48
CA ALA A 43 2.08 -12.59 -0.23
C ALA A 43 3.00 -11.90 -1.25
N ARG A 44 2.67 -11.98 -2.55
CA ARG A 44 3.47 -11.37 -3.63
C ARG A 44 3.46 -9.85 -3.57
N ILE A 45 2.33 -9.23 -3.21
CA ILE A 45 2.19 -7.77 -3.06
C ILE A 45 3.08 -7.31 -1.92
N SER A 46 2.95 -7.94 -0.74
CA SER A 46 3.72 -7.61 0.45
C SER A 46 5.22 -7.74 0.19
N GLU A 47 5.66 -8.86 -0.38
CA GLU A 47 7.06 -9.11 -0.70
C GLU A 47 7.61 -8.08 -1.69
N ARG A 48 6.92 -7.85 -2.80
CA ARG A 48 7.38 -6.92 -3.84
C ARG A 48 7.44 -5.48 -3.35
N CYS A 49 6.44 -5.05 -2.56
CA CYS A 49 6.47 -3.74 -1.92
C CYS A 49 7.68 -3.64 -0.98
N LEU A 50 7.88 -4.60 -0.08
CA LEU A 50 9.01 -4.57 0.87
C LEU A 50 10.37 -4.56 0.17
N VAL A 51 10.56 -5.37 -0.89
CA VAL A 51 11.80 -5.38 -1.68
C VAL A 51 12.06 -4.02 -2.33
N ASN A 52 11.04 -3.39 -2.91
CA ASN A 52 11.20 -2.09 -3.55
C ASN A 52 11.39 -0.96 -2.53
N LEU A 53 10.73 -1.02 -1.37
CA LEU A 53 10.92 -0.08 -0.27
C LEU A 53 12.33 -0.17 0.31
N ALA A 54 12.87 -1.38 0.49
CA ALA A 54 14.25 -1.59 0.95
C ALA A 54 15.27 -0.94 0.00
N LYS A 55 15.03 -0.96 -1.32
CA LYS A 55 15.89 -0.30 -2.32
C LYS A 55 15.85 1.23 -2.25
N LEU A 56 14.87 1.83 -1.59
CA LEU A 56 14.82 3.29 -1.41
C LEU A 56 15.92 3.78 -0.46
N GLY A 57 16.50 2.89 0.37
CA GLY A 57 17.61 3.21 1.26
C GLY A 57 17.29 4.26 2.32
N MET A 58 16.01 4.52 2.59
CA MET A 58 15.59 5.49 3.59
C MET A 58 15.54 4.84 4.98
N PRO A 59 15.83 5.60 6.05
CA PRO A 59 15.94 5.08 7.42
C PRO A 59 14.56 4.86 8.07
N PHE A 60 13.72 4.04 7.45
CA PHE A 60 12.38 3.73 7.92
C PHE A 60 12.21 2.23 8.19
N LYS A 61 11.42 1.91 9.21
CA LYS A 61 10.77 0.60 9.34
C LYS A 61 9.45 0.65 8.58
N TYR A 62 9.29 -0.26 7.61
CA TYR A 62 8.09 -0.32 6.78
C TYR A 62 7.11 -1.38 7.28
N ILE A 63 5.81 -1.05 7.24
CA ILE A 63 4.70 -1.97 7.43
C ILE A 63 3.82 -1.86 6.19
N VAL A 64 3.51 -2.99 5.57
CA VAL A 64 2.62 -3.08 4.41
C VAL A 64 1.35 -3.82 4.83
N THR A 65 0.19 -3.24 4.54
CA THR A 65 -1.11 -3.87 4.80
C THR A 65 -1.98 -3.81 3.56
N SER A 66 -2.41 -4.98 3.07
CA SER A 66 -3.32 -5.12 1.94
C SER A 66 -4.70 -5.59 2.39
N VAL A 67 -5.72 -5.09 1.72
CA VAL A 67 -7.10 -5.59 1.80
C VAL A 67 -7.57 -5.89 0.39
N ILE A 68 -7.90 -7.15 0.10
CA ILE A 68 -8.31 -7.62 -1.23
C ILE A 68 -9.73 -8.16 -1.12
N THR A 69 -10.64 -7.68 -1.97
CA THR A 69 -12.05 -8.12 -1.98
C THR A 69 -12.61 -8.23 -3.39
N SER A 70 -13.70 -9.00 -3.54
CA SER A 70 -14.43 -9.11 -4.80
C SER A 70 -15.39 -7.93 -4.99
N LYS A 71 -15.49 -7.42 -6.23
CA LYS A 71 -16.44 -6.37 -6.64
C LYS A 71 -17.84 -6.88 -7.02
N LYS A 72 -18.11 -8.19 -6.98
CA LYS A 72 -19.43 -8.72 -7.40
C LYS A 72 -20.58 -8.14 -6.57
N ASP A 73 -21.72 -7.98 -7.24
CA ASP A 73 -22.91 -7.25 -6.79
C ASP A 73 -23.27 -7.49 -5.31
N GLY A 74 -23.19 -6.44 -4.49
CA GLY A 74 -23.55 -6.44 -3.07
C GLY A 74 -22.42 -6.09 -2.09
N TYR A 75 -21.15 -6.21 -2.50
CA TYR A 75 -19.98 -5.91 -1.66
C TYR A 75 -19.37 -4.51 -1.89
N GLU A 76 -20.04 -3.64 -2.66
CA GLU A 76 -19.62 -2.27 -2.99
C GLU A 76 -19.48 -1.30 -1.79
N LYS A 77 -19.76 -1.76 -0.56
CA LYS A 77 -19.73 -0.94 0.67
C LYS A 77 -18.60 -1.34 1.62
N LEU A 78 -17.41 -1.59 1.10
CA LEU A 78 -16.24 -1.79 1.95
C LEU A 78 -15.68 -0.42 2.38
N ASN A 79 -15.82 -0.09 3.66
CA ASN A 79 -15.14 1.04 4.27
C ASN A 79 -13.92 0.55 5.05
N VAL A 80 -12.73 1.06 4.71
CA VAL A 80 -11.49 0.76 5.42
C VAL A 80 -11.01 2.02 6.14
N PHE A 81 -10.86 1.92 7.45
CA PHE A 81 -10.32 2.97 8.30
C PHE A 81 -9.10 2.44 9.05
N SER A 82 -8.14 3.33 9.31
CA SER A 82 -7.00 3.01 10.17
C SER A 82 -6.72 4.19 11.09
N THR A 83 -6.64 3.94 12.40
CA THR A 83 -6.26 4.92 13.41
C THR A 83 -4.96 4.46 14.06
N CYS A 84 -3.98 5.36 14.16
CA CYS A 84 -2.65 5.04 14.69
C CYS A 84 -2.18 6.14 15.63
N PHE A 85 -1.36 5.75 16.63
CA PHE A 85 -0.60 6.68 17.47
C PHE A 85 0.86 6.66 17.01
N TRP A 86 1.37 7.80 16.54
CA TRP A 86 2.63 7.90 15.80
C TRP A 86 3.11 9.35 15.72
N ASN A 87 4.39 9.56 15.38
CA ASN A 87 4.99 10.89 15.31
C ASN A 87 4.72 11.56 13.95
N LYS A 88 3.80 12.52 13.92
CA LYS A 88 3.40 13.26 12.72
C LYS A 88 4.54 14.00 11.99
N ASP A 89 5.66 14.27 12.66
CA ASP A 89 6.78 15.01 12.09
C ASP A 89 7.78 14.09 11.37
N THR A 90 7.77 12.79 11.68
CA THR A 90 8.82 11.83 11.26
C THR A 90 8.26 10.58 10.61
N ASP A 91 7.06 10.14 11.00
CA ASP A 91 6.43 8.96 10.47
C ASP A 91 5.49 9.33 9.30
N PHE A 92 5.33 8.39 8.37
CA PHE A 92 4.61 8.63 7.12
C PHE A 92 3.68 7.47 6.74
N LYS A 93 2.51 7.80 6.16
CA LYS A 93 1.51 6.83 5.72
C LYS A 93 1.06 7.16 4.30
N CYS A 94 1.08 6.17 3.43
CA CYS A 94 0.46 6.21 2.11
C CYS A 94 -0.62 5.13 2.02
N THR A 95 -1.80 5.47 1.47
CA THR A 95 -2.86 4.51 1.16
C THR A 95 -3.29 4.74 -0.28
N VAL A 96 -3.34 3.66 -1.06
CA VAL A 96 -3.91 3.67 -2.41
C VAL A 96 -5.07 2.69 -2.50
N LYS A 97 -6.06 3.06 -3.31
CA LYS A 97 -7.15 2.18 -3.74
C LYS A 97 -6.93 1.85 -5.21
N TRP A 98 -6.88 0.57 -5.53
CA TRP A 98 -6.79 0.06 -6.89
C TRP A 98 -7.95 -0.90 -7.16
N GLU A 99 -8.44 -0.93 -8.39
CA GLU A 99 -9.53 -1.81 -8.77
C GLU A 99 -9.42 -2.23 -10.24
N ASN A 100 -9.85 -3.46 -10.52
CA ASN A 100 -10.13 -3.93 -11.87
C ASN A 100 -11.62 -4.25 -12.01
N LYS A 101 -12.00 -5.05 -13.03
CA LYS A 101 -13.40 -5.43 -13.27
C LYS A 101 -14.03 -6.23 -12.12
N THR A 102 -13.26 -7.04 -11.40
CA THR A 102 -13.79 -8.02 -10.42
C THR A 102 -13.15 -7.95 -9.04
N VAL A 103 -12.03 -7.25 -8.89
CA VAL A 103 -11.21 -7.15 -7.68
C VAL A 103 -11.09 -5.69 -7.26
N MET A 104 -11.15 -5.44 -5.95
CA MET A 104 -10.73 -4.19 -5.33
C MET A 104 -9.62 -4.49 -4.33
N CYS A 105 -8.54 -3.70 -4.40
CA CYS A 105 -7.41 -3.77 -3.50
C CYS A 105 -7.20 -2.42 -2.82
N ILE A 106 -7.11 -2.40 -1.50
CA ILE A 106 -6.66 -1.24 -0.73
C ILE A 106 -5.32 -1.61 -0.13
N LEU A 107 -4.27 -0.86 -0.48
CA LEU A 107 -2.92 -1.08 0.02
C LEU A 107 -2.52 0.12 0.85
N SER A 108 -1.95 -0.11 2.02
CA SER A 108 -1.37 0.95 2.86
C SER A 108 0.05 0.61 3.26
N ILE A 109 0.92 1.60 3.17
CA ILE A 109 2.31 1.55 3.64
C ILE A 109 2.45 2.54 4.79
N TYR A 110 2.97 2.06 5.91
CA TYR A 110 3.39 2.87 7.04
C TYR A 110 4.92 2.85 7.09
N ALA A 111 5.54 4.02 7.06
CA ALA A 111 6.98 4.21 7.19
C ALA A 111 7.25 4.90 8.54
N LEU A 112 7.81 4.16 9.48
CA LEU A 112 8.11 4.63 10.83
C LEU A 112 9.59 5.01 10.90
N ALA A 113 9.90 6.24 11.31
CA ALA A 113 11.28 6.69 11.38
C ALA A 113 12.05 5.85 12.40
N LEU A 114 13.24 5.40 12.02
CA LEU A 114 14.17 4.78 12.96
C LEU A 114 14.90 5.90 13.71
N ASN A 115 14.77 5.87 15.04
CA ASN A 115 15.45 6.81 15.94
C ASN A 115 16.92 6.44 16.13
#